data_AF-A0A945EWJ9-F1
#
_entry.id   AF-A0A945EWJ9-F1
#
_cell.length_a   1.000
_cell.length_b   1.000
_cell.length_c   1.000
_cell.angle_alpha   90.00
_cell.angle_beta   90.00
_cell.angle_gamma   90.00
#
_symmetry.space_group_name_H-M   'P 1'
#
loop_
_entity.id
_entity.type
_entity.pdbx_description
1 polymer ?
#
loop_
_entity_poly.entity_id
_entity_poly.type
_entity_poly.pdbx_seq_one_letter_code
_entity_poly.pdbx_strand_id
1 'polypeptide(L)' 'MILQTKIPLDKETKNPISYLSKIFLLGSCFSENIGDQLNYFKFQMHQNPFGILFHPKAIENF' A
#
# COMPACT_ATOMS: atom_id res chain seq x y z
N MET A 1 31.57 3.07 4.46
CA MET A 1 30.78 1.83 4.29
C MET A 1 29.59 2.16 3.40
N ILE A 2 29.34 1.37 2.35
CA ILE A 2 28.15 1.56 1.50
C ILE A 2 27.06 0.64 2.05
N LEU A 3 26.02 1.22 2.65
CA LEU A 3 24.91 0.51 3.31
C LEU A 3 23.66 0.42 2.44
N GLN A 4 23.77 0.73 1.15
CA GLN A 4 22.62 0.79 0.24
C GLN A 4 22.94 0.10 -1.08
N THR A 5 22.03 -0.77 -1.50
CA THR A 5 22.05 -1.36 -2.84
C THR A 5 21.39 -0.40 -3.81
N LYS A 6 22.13 0.06 -4.82
CA LYS A 6 21.54 0.84 -5.92
C LYS A 6 20.91 -0.12 -6.92
N ILE A 7 19.59 -0.13 -7.00
CA ILE A 7 18.85 -0.91 -7.98
C ILE A 7 18.36 0.05 -9.07
N PRO A 8 18.78 -0.13 -10.34
CA PRO A 8 18.19 0.62 -11.45
C PRO A 8 16.74 0.16 -11.63
N LEU A 9 15.80 1.11 -11.63
CA LEU A 9 14.39 0.84 -11.82
C LEU A 9 13.98 1.30 -13.21
N ASP A 10 13.53 0.37 -14.04
CA ASP A 10 12.89 0.68 -15.31
C ASP A 10 11.43 1.08 -15.07
N LYS A 11 10.90 1.93 -15.95
CA LYS A 11 9.51 2.37 -15.86
C LYS A 11 8.58 1.23 -16.24
N GLU A 12 7.64 0.88 -15.34
CA GLU A 12 6.58 -0.09 -15.65
C GLU A 12 5.68 0.44 -16.78
N THR A 13 5.38 -0.44 -17.73
CA THR A 13 4.59 -0.12 -18.92
C THR A 13 3.19 -0.71 -18.86
N LYS A 14 2.99 -1.77 -18.08
CA LYS A 14 1.70 -2.45 -17.93
C LYS A 14 0.93 -1.87 -16.76
N ASN A 15 -0.31 -1.43 -17.04
CA ASN A 15 -1.27 -0.93 -16.06
C ASN A 15 -0.71 0.15 -15.10
N PRO A 16 -0.12 1.23 -15.62
CA PRO A 16 0.31 2.33 -14.77
C PRO A 16 -0.89 2.93 -14.03
N ILE A 17 -0.66 3.33 -12.78
CA ILE A 17 -1.67 4.00 -11.98
C ILE A 17 -1.83 5.43 -12.49
N SER A 18 -3.08 5.83 -12.74
CA SER A 18 -3.47 7.19 -13.12
C SER A 18 -4.69 7.62 -12.32
N TYR A 19 -5.15 8.86 -12.49
CA TYR A 19 -6.36 9.36 -11.83
C TYR A 19 -7.66 8.63 -12.24
N LEU A 20 -7.66 7.91 -13.36
CA LEU A 20 -8.79 7.07 -13.79
C LEU A 20 -8.77 5.67 -13.16
N SER A 21 -7.67 5.29 -12.51
CA SER A 21 -7.52 3.98 -11.90
C SER A 21 -8.36 3.88 -10.64
N LYS A 22 -9.10 2.77 -10.50
CA LYS A 22 -9.76 2.38 -9.24
C LYS A 22 -8.82 1.48 -8.46
N ILE A 23 -8.35 1.97 -7.32
CA ILE A 23 -7.33 1.30 -6.52
C ILE A 23 -7.99 0.68 -5.29
N PHE A 24 -7.67 -0.58 -5.00
CA PHE A 24 -8.07 -1.23 -3.75
C PHE A 24 -6.82 -1.61 -2.96
N LEU A 25 -6.73 -1.14 -1.72
CA LEU A 25 -5.59 -1.34 -0.84
C LEU A 25 -5.93 -2.37 0.24
N LEU A 26 -5.14 -3.44 0.24
CA LEU A 26 -5.15 -4.51 1.24
C LEU A 26 -3.77 -4.60 1.89
N GLY A 27 -3.70 -4.92 3.18
CA GLY A 27 -2.44 -5.16 3.86
C GLY A 27 -2.49 -4.74 5.32
N SER A 28 -1.31 -4.51 5.89
CA SER A 28 -1.12 -4.03 7.25
C SER A 28 -0.95 -2.50 7.28
N CYS A 29 -0.16 -1.96 8.22
CA CYS A 29 0.08 -0.53 8.39
C CYS A 29 0.67 0.17 7.17
N PHE A 30 1.45 -0.55 6.35
CA PHE A 30 2.01 0.04 5.13
C PHE A 30 0.91 0.41 4.13
N SER A 31 -0.11 -0.44 4.00
CA SER A 31 -1.24 -0.21 3.09
C SER A 31 -2.09 0.98 3.54
N GLU A 32 -2.22 1.19 4.86
CA GLU A 32 -2.87 2.36 5.44
C GLU A 32 -2.10 3.64 5.08
N ASN A 33 -0.80 3.68 5.37
CA ASN A 33 0.02 4.86 5.09
C ASN A 33 0.07 5.23 3.59
N ILE A 34 0.13 4.24 2.69
CA ILE A 34 0.06 4.51 1.24
C ILE A 34 -1.34 4.97 0.83
N GLY A 35 -2.40 4.37 1.38
CA GLY A 35 -3.76 4.80 1.08
C GLY A 35 -4.05 6.23 1.54
N ASP A 36 -3.51 6.66 2.68
CA ASP A 36 -3.63 8.04 3.15
C ASP A 36 -2.98 9.03 2.17
N GLN A 37 -1.81 8.69 1.62
CA GLN A 37 -1.15 9.48 0.58
C GLN A 37 -1.99 9.53 -0.71
N LEU A 38 -2.50 8.40 -1.18
CA LEU A 38 -3.35 8.34 -2.38
C LEU A 38 -4.65 9.14 -2.20
N ASN A 39 -5.26 9.07 -1.03
CA ASN A 39 -6.45 9.84 -0.67
C ASN A 39 -6.16 11.34 -0.56
N TYR A 40 -5.01 11.73 0.00
CA TYR A 40 -4.55 13.12 0.03
C TYR A 40 -4.48 13.70 -1.39
N PHE A 41 -3.89 12.96 -2.33
CA PHE A 41 -3.81 13.32 -3.74
C PHE A 41 -5.10 13.08 -4.54
N LYS A 42 -6.21 12.67 -3.91
CA LYS A 42 -7.54 12.50 -4.54
C LYS A 42 -7.63 11.40 -5.60
N PHE A 43 -6.79 10.36 -5.49
CA PHE A 43 -6.99 9.15 -6.30
C PHE A 43 -8.28 8.43 -5.89
N GLN A 44 -8.94 7.79 -6.86
CA GLN A 44 -10.07 6.91 -6.56
C GLN A 44 -9.55 5.61 -5.93
N MET A 45 -9.54 5.58 -4.60
CA MET A 45 -9.05 4.45 -3.83
C MET A 45 -10.10 3.96 -2.83
N HIS A 46 -10.03 2.68 -2.45
CA HIS A 46 -10.69 2.12 -1.27
C HIS A 46 -9.65 1.35 -0.45
N GLN A 47 -9.61 1.61 0.86
CA GLN A 47 -8.84 0.81 1.81
C GLN A 47 -9.77 -0.23 2.42
N ASN A 48 -9.20 -1.36 2.85
CA ASN A 48 -9.94 -2.36 3.62
C ASN A 48 -10.62 -1.70 4.84
N PRO A 49 -11.97 -1.68 4.93
CA PRO A 49 -12.67 -1.04 6.03
C PRO A 49 -12.48 -1.75 7.38
N PHE A 50 -11.95 -2.98 7.37
CA PHE A 50 -11.60 -3.72 8.58
C PHE A 50 -10.21 -3.35 9.15
N GLY A 51 -9.47 -2.44 8.50
CA GLY A 51 -8.14 -2.02 8.93
C GLY A 51 -7.08 -3.12 8.82
N ILE A 52 -6.05 -3.02 9.66
CA ILE A 52 -4.99 -4.04 9.79
C ILE A 52 -5.58 -5.35 10.32
N LEU A 53 -5.57 -6.38 9.48
CA LEU A 53 -5.91 -7.73 9.89
C LEU A 53 -4.69 -8.41 10.52
N PHE A 54 -4.76 -8.64 11.83
CA PHE A 54 -3.76 -9.43 12.54
C PHE A 54 -4.10 -10.92 12.45
N HIS A 55 -3.06 -11.76 12.40
CA HIS A 55 -3.24 -13.20 12.47
C HIS A 55 -3.90 -13.56 13.81
N PRO A 56 -5.11 -14.17 13.85
CA PRO A 56 -5.85 -14.38 15.09
C PRO A 56 -5.05 -15.10 16.18
N LYS A 57 -4.30 -16.14 15.81
CA LYS A 57 -3.40 -16.89 16.70
C LYS A 57 -2.32 -16.02 17.37
N ALA A 58 -1.85 -14.97 16.70
CA ALA A 58 -0.84 -14.08 17.25
C ALA A 58 -1.41 -13.12 18.30
N ILE A 59 -2.73 -12.85 18.26
CA ILE A 59 -3.40 -11.89 19.14
C ILE A 59 -4.37 -12.55 20.14
N GLU A 60 -4.45 -13.88 20.20
CA GLU A 60 -5.47 -14.59 20.97
C GLU A 60 -5.37 -14.42 22.50
N ASN A 61 -4.19 -14.06 23.02
CA ASN A 61 -3.88 -13.98 24.46
C ASN A 61 -3.53 -12.56 24.95
N PHE A 62 -3.82 -11.52 24.14
CA PHE A 62 -3.61 -10.13 24.55
C PHE A 62 -4.76 -9.62 25.44
#